data_AF-Q4DJW3-F1
#
_entry.id   AF-Q4DJW3-F1
#
_cell.length_a   1.000
_cell.length_b   1.000
_cell.length_c   1.000
_cell.angle_alpha   90.00
_cell.angle_beta   90.00
_cell.angle_gamma   90.00
#
_symmetry.space_group_name_H-M   'P 1'
#
loop_
_entity.id
_entity.type
_entity.pdbx_description
1 polymer ?
#
loop_
_entity_poly.entity_id
_entity_poly.type
_entity_poly.pdbx_seq_one_letter_code
_entity_poly.pdbx_strand_id
1 'polypeptide(L)'
;MDSEPFAFDGEGSRARQSEYVDMTLVHLGMKLRDMGIAFEDMELATVPTQFAEQLLSYIEAFEERESAIRAATTEHRAQLEQEQKRLESLQEATEKARGEVAILSERISSALSAFRGEEKLEAQHRRERQRDVQDIVRQIEKKELELRRETMERDRLSKMLKKVKK
;
A
#
# COMPACT_ATOMS: atom_id res chain seq x y z
N MET A 1 33.43 -0.22 98.70
CA MET A 1 32.08 -0.65 98.27
C MET A 1 32.24 -1.01 96.81
N ASP A 2 32.68 -2.25 96.58
CA ASP A 2 33.01 -2.76 95.24
C ASP A 2 31.70 -3.21 94.58
N SER A 3 31.30 -2.48 93.54
CA SER A 3 30.12 -2.78 92.74
C SER A 3 30.48 -3.85 91.71
N GLU A 4 29.99 -5.07 91.92
CA GLU A 4 30.08 -6.17 90.95
C GLU A 4 29.41 -5.81 89.60
N PRO A 5 29.95 -6.31 88.47
CA PRO A 5 29.48 -5.98 87.14
C PRO A 5 28.16 -6.70 86.84
N PHE A 6 27.19 -5.95 86.31
CA PHE A 6 25.91 -6.47 85.80
C PHE A 6 26.17 -7.63 84.83
N ALA A 7 25.74 -8.83 85.21
CA ALA A 7 25.70 -9.99 84.34
C ALA A 7 24.80 -9.68 83.13
N PHE A 8 25.42 -9.58 81.96
CA PHE A 8 24.73 -9.41 80.69
C PHE A 8 23.98 -10.72 80.40
N ASP A 9 22.65 -10.69 80.50
CA ASP A 9 21.78 -11.83 80.28
C ASP A 9 21.85 -12.27 78.81
N GLY A 10 22.66 -13.31 78.56
CA GLY A 10 22.82 -13.93 77.25
C GLY A 10 21.56 -14.65 76.77
N GLU A 11 20.63 -14.99 77.65
CA GLU A 11 19.35 -15.64 77.28
C GLU A 11 18.38 -14.62 76.68
N GLY A 12 18.35 -13.39 77.21
CA GLY A 12 17.54 -12.30 76.66
C GLY A 12 17.90 -11.92 75.21
N SER A 13 19.18 -12.03 74.83
CA SER A 13 19.62 -11.81 73.44
C SER A 13 19.31 -13.00 72.53
N ARG A 14 19.36 -14.24 73.05
CA ARG A 14 19.04 -15.47 72.31
C ARG A 14 17.55 -15.62 72.03
N ALA A 15 16.70 -15.28 73.00
CA ALA A 15 15.24 -15.29 72.85
C ALA A 15 14.78 -14.29 71.78
N ARG A 16 15.36 -13.08 71.78
CA ARG A 16 15.05 -12.03 70.78
C ARG A 16 15.52 -12.36 69.37
N GLN A 17 16.57 -13.17 69.22
CA GLN A 17 17.01 -13.67 67.91
C GLN A 17 16.13 -14.81 67.38
N SER A 18 15.39 -15.53 68.24
CA SER A 18 14.45 -16.57 67.81
C SER A 18 13.14 -16.04 67.22
N GLU A 19 12.84 -14.74 67.41
CA GLU A 19 11.63 -14.09 66.90
C GLU A 19 11.83 -13.38 65.54
N TYR A 20 13.07 -13.29 65.05
CA TYR A 20 13.34 -12.67 63.75
C TYR A 20 13.06 -13.66 62.63
N VAL A 21 11.86 -13.56 62.05
CA VAL A 21 11.53 -14.19 60.77
C VAL A 21 12.36 -13.49 59.68
N ASP A 22 13.23 -14.25 59.01
CA ASP A 22 13.98 -13.75 57.86
C ASP A 22 13.01 -13.50 56.69
N MET A 23 12.65 -12.22 56.50
CA MET A 23 11.74 -11.78 55.46
C MET A 23 12.25 -12.11 54.05
N THR A 24 13.56 -12.21 53.85
CA THR A 24 14.18 -12.62 52.58
C THR A 24 13.82 -14.06 52.26
N LEU A 25 13.93 -14.96 53.24
CA LEU A 25 13.53 -16.36 53.05
C LEU A 25 12.03 -16.46 52.78
N VAL A 26 11.19 -15.74 53.52
CA VAL A 26 9.73 -15.71 53.25
C VAL A 26 9.43 -15.23 51.83
N HIS A 27 10.07 -14.14 51.38
CA HIS A 27 9.85 -13.61 50.03
C HIS A 27 10.31 -14.59 48.95
N LEU A 28 11.47 -15.23 49.14
CA LEU A 28 11.96 -16.26 48.23
C LEU A 28 10.99 -17.44 48.15
N GLY A 29 10.49 -17.91 49.29
CA GLY A 29 9.51 -18.99 49.34
C GLY A 29 8.21 -18.63 48.60
N MET A 30 7.72 -17.40 48.75
CA MET A 30 6.56 -16.92 47.99
C MET A 30 6.84 -16.93 46.48
N LYS A 31 7.97 -16.36 46.03
CA LYS A 31 8.36 -16.32 44.61
C LYS A 31 8.51 -17.71 44.00
N LEU A 32 9.15 -18.64 44.72
CA LEU A 32 9.32 -20.03 44.27
C LEU A 32 7.96 -20.73 44.11
N ARG A 33 7.02 -20.52 45.05
CA ARG A 33 5.65 -21.07 44.93
C ARG A 33 4.89 -20.46 43.76
N ASP A 34 5.01 -19.14 43.54
CA ASP A 34 4.38 -18.46 42.41
C ASP A 34 4.91 -18.97 41.06
N MET A 35 6.19 -19.37 41.00
CA MET A 35 6.80 -20.04 39.85
C MET A 35 6.47 -21.54 39.74
N GLY A 36 5.71 -22.10 40.69
CA GLY A 36 5.33 -23.52 40.70
C GLY A 36 6.46 -24.48 41.12
N ILE A 37 7.49 -23.97 41.80
CA ILE A 37 8.60 -24.77 42.31
C ILE A 37 8.21 -25.37 43.66
N ALA A 38 8.16 -26.70 43.73
CA ALA A 38 7.91 -27.41 44.97
C ALA A 38 9.16 -27.40 45.86
N PHE A 39 9.00 -27.01 47.12
CA PHE A 39 10.02 -27.10 48.16
C PHE A 39 9.36 -27.34 49.52
N GLU A 40 10.09 -27.92 50.46
CA GLU A 40 9.66 -28.01 51.85
C GLU A 40 10.15 -26.78 52.64
N ASP A 41 9.35 -26.26 53.58
CA ASP A 41 9.73 -25.07 54.35
C ASP A 41 11.04 -25.27 55.14
N MET A 42 11.37 -26.52 55.49
CA MET A 42 12.65 -26.88 56.11
C MET A 42 13.84 -26.67 55.15
N GLU A 43 13.68 -26.93 53.85
CA GLU A 43 14.74 -26.71 52.87
C GLU A 43 15.07 -25.23 52.77
N LEU A 44 14.04 -24.38 52.74
CA LEU A 44 14.18 -22.93 52.68
C LEU A 44 14.87 -22.37 53.94
N ALA A 45 14.55 -22.93 55.12
CA ALA A 45 15.16 -22.52 56.39
C ALA A 45 16.67 -22.82 56.47
N THR A 46 17.20 -23.73 55.63
CA THR A 46 18.65 -24.03 55.57
C THR A 46 19.43 -23.11 54.64
N VAL A 47 18.75 -22.28 53.85
CA VAL A 47 19.39 -21.39 52.87
C VAL A 47 20.05 -20.21 53.60
N PRO A 48 21.36 -19.96 53.39
CA PRO A 48 21.99 -18.76 53.91
C PRO A 48 21.33 -17.50 53.35
N THR A 49 21.02 -16.53 54.22
CA THR A 49 20.32 -15.28 53.84
C THR A 49 20.96 -14.59 52.63
N GLN A 50 22.29 -14.49 52.57
CA GLN A 50 23.01 -13.90 51.43
C GLN A 50 22.73 -14.61 50.10
N PHE A 51 22.57 -15.94 50.13
CA PHE A 51 22.24 -16.71 48.93
C PHE A 51 20.77 -16.50 48.55
N ALA A 52 19.87 -16.42 49.53
CA ALA A 52 18.47 -16.09 49.29
C ALA A 52 18.29 -14.70 48.68
N GLU A 53 19.04 -13.70 49.16
CA GLU A 53 19.07 -12.34 48.59
C GLU A 53 19.53 -12.34 47.12
N GLN A 54 20.61 -13.09 46.82
CA GLN A 54 21.10 -13.21 45.45
C GLN A 54 20.07 -13.90 44.54
N LEU A 55 19.46 -15.00 45.00
CA LEU A 55 18.41 -15.70 44.25
C LEU A 55 17.21 -14.79 43.98
N LEU A 56 16.74 -14.06 44.99
CA LEU A 56 15.66 -13.09 44.82
C LEU A 56 16.00 -12.03 43.79
N SER A 57 17.21 -11.45 43.86
CA SER A 57 17.66 -10.46 42.88
C SER A 57 17.69 -11.02 41.45
N TYR A 58 18.12 -12.27 41.27
CA TYR A 58 18.08 -12.92 39.97
C TYR A 58 16.65 -13.17 39.47
N ILE A 59 15.74 -13.59 40.35
CA ILE A 59 14.33 -13.81 40.01
C ILE A 59 13.68 -12.49 39.59
N GLU A 60 13.87 -11.42 40.37
CA GLU A 60 13.35 -10.08 40.07
C GLU A 60 13.90 -9.56 38.73
N ALA A 61 15.21 -9.67 38.49
CA ALA A 61 15.81 -9.27 37.21
C ALA A 61 15.27 -10.09 36.03
N PHE A 62 14.96 -11.36 36.24
CA PHE A 62 14.34 -12.21 35.21
C PHE A 62 12.90 -11.81 34.94
N GLU A 63 12.09 -11.57 35.97
CA GLU A 63 10.71 -11.09 35.84
C GLU A 63 10.64 -9.73 35.13
N GLU A 64 11.53 -8.80 35.46
CA GLU A 64 11.66 -7.52 34.77
C GLU A 64 11.97 -7.72 33.29
N ARG A 65 12.96 -8.56 32.96
CA ARG A 65 13.33 -8.87 31.58
C ARG A 65 12.18 -9.55 30.83
N GLU A 66 11.49 -10.49 31.47
CA GLU A 66 10.34 -11.17 30.88
C GLU A 66 9.21 -10.17 30.61
N SER A 67 8.91 -9.29 31.56
CA SER A 67 7.89 -8.24 31.39
C SER A 67 8.23 -7.32 30.22
N ALA A 68 9.50 -6.91 30.08
CA ALA A 68 9.99 -6.10 28.97
C ALA A 68 9.85 -6.83 27.62
N ILE A 69 10.20 -8.12 27.55
CA ILE A 69 10.05 -8.93 26.34
C ILE A 69 8.57 -9.11 25.97
N ARG A 70 7.70 -9.35 26.95
CA ARG A 70 6.26 -9.46 26.73
C ARG A 70 5.70 -8.14 26.19
N ALA A 71 6.07 -7.01 26.77
CA ALA A 71 5.68 -5.68 26.29
C ALA A 71 6.14 -5.42 24.85
N ALA A 72 7.41 -5.67 24.54
CA ALA A 72 7.96 -5.54 23.18
C ALA A 72 7.25 -6.48 22.19
N THR A 73 6.93 -7.71 22.60
CA THR A 73 6.19 -8.66 21.76
C THR A 73 4.78 -8.17 21.46
N THR A 74 4.08 -7.60 22.45
CA THR A 74 2.75 -7.02 22.25
C THR A 74 2.79 -5.80 21.33
N GLU A 75 3.82 -4.95 21.46
CA GLU A 75 4.01 -3.80 20.58
C GLU A 75 4.26 -4.23 19.13
N HIS A 76 5.17 -5.19 18.92
CA HIS A 76 5.45 -5.72 17.58
C HIS A 76 4.24 -6.40 16.94
N ARG A 77 3.39 -7.07 17.73
CA ARG A 77 2.13 -7.64 17.23
C ARG A 77 1.17 -6.53 16.78
N ALA A 78 1.01 -5.48 17.57
CA ALA A 78 0.18 -4.34 17.21
C ALA A 78 0.69 -3.63 15.93
N GLN A 79 2.02 -3.46 15.81
CA GLN A 79 2.65 -2.91 14.60
C GLN A 79 2.41 -3.81 13.38
N LEU A 80 2.53 -5.14 13.53
CA LEU A 80 2.27 -6.09 12.45
C LEU A 80 0.82 -6.02 11.97
N GLU A 81 -0.16 -5.98 12.89
CA GLU A 81 -1.57 -5.83 12.54
C GLU A 81 -1.85 -4.50 11.81
N GLN A 82 -1.19 -3.42 12.23
CA GLN A 82 -1.33 -2.12 11.56
C GLN A 82 -0.75 -2.15 10.14
N GLU A 83 0.43 -2.72 9.95
CA GLU A 83 1.05 -2.83 8.63
C GLU A 83 0.30 -3.80 7.70
N GLN A 84 -0.31 -4.86 8.24
CA GLN A 84 -1.20 -5.74 7.47
C GLN A 84 -2.42 -4.99 6.94
N LYS A 85 -3.12 -4.22 7.79
CA LYS A 85 -4.25 -3.37 7.36
C LYS A 85 -3.83 -2.34 6.31
N ARG A 86 -2.62 -1.77 6.46
CA ARG A 86 -2.06 -0.83 5.48
C ARG A 86 -1.81 -1.51 4.14
N LEU A 87 -1.23 -2.71 4.16
CA LEU A 87 -0.97 -3.51 2.96
C LEU A 87 -2.25 -3.89 2.23
N GLU A 88 -3.29 -4.32 2.95
CA GLU A 88 -4.62 -4.61 2.39
C GLU A 88 -5.22 -3.36 1.72
N SER A 89 -5.17 -2.19 2.39
CA SER A 89 -5.68 -0.95 1.81
C SER A 89 -4.93 -0.53 0.53
N LEU A 90 -3.62 -0.77 0.45
CA LEU A 90 -2.80 -0.49 -0.73
C LEU A 90 -3.10 -1.48 -1.87
N GLN A 91 -3.38 -2.75 -1.56
CA GLN A 91 -3.80 -3.75 -2.53
C GLN A 91 -5.14 -3.37 -3.16
N GLU A 92 -6.14 -3.01 -2.35
CA GLU A 92 -7.43 -2.53 -2.83
C GLU A 92 -7.30 -1.29 -3.72
N ALA A 93 -6.47 -0.32 -3.32
CA ALA A 93 -6.21 0.88 -4.12
C ALA A 93 -5.55 0.55 -5.47
N THR A 94 -4.62 -0.41 -5.47
CA THR A 94 -3.93 -0.87 -6.68
C THR A 94 -4.89 -1.60 -7.62
N GLU A 95 -5.79 -2.43 -7.08
CA GLU A 95 -6.81 -3.12 -7.87
C GLU A 95 -7.81 -2.14 -8.51
N LYS A 96 -8.26 -1.14 -7.75
CA LYS A 96 -9.10 -0.06 -8.28
C LYS A 96 -8.40 0.68 -9.43
N ALA A 97 -7.14 1.08 -9.23
CA ALA A 97 -6.35 1.75 -10.25
C ALA A 97 -6.16 0.88 -11.51
N ARG A 98 -5.93 -0.44 -11.35
CA ARG A 98 -5.86 -1.38 -12.48
C ARG A 98 -7.18 -1.45 -13.25
N GLY A 99 -8.31 -1.46 -12.55
CA GLY A 99 -9.64 -1.42 -13.15
C GLY A 99 -9.87 -0.15 -13.97
N GLU A 100 -9.52 1.02 -13.42
CA GLU A 100 -9.62 2.31 -14.12
C GLU A 100 -8.72 2.35 -15.37
N VAL A 101 -7.49 1.87 -15.27
CA VAL A 101 -6.56 1.78 -16.41
C VAL A 101 -7.11 0.87 -17.50
N ALA A 102 -7.71 -0.27 -17.15
CA ALA A 102 -8.34 -1.16 -18.12
C ALA A 102 -9.49 -0.47 -18.88
N ILE A 103 -10.37 0.23 -18.15
CA ILE A 103 -11.47 1.00 -18.74
C ILE A 103 -10.95 2.10 -19.67
N LEU A 104 -9.92 2.85 -19.24
CA LEU A 104 -9.32 3.90 -20.07
C LEU A 104 -8.65 3.31 -21.31
N SER A 105 -7.94 2.19 -21.17
CA SER A 105 -7.28 1.50 -22.29
C SER A 105 -8.30 1.02 -23.33
N GLU A 106 -9.44 0.48 -22.89
CA GLU A 106 -10.54 0.08 -23.76
C GLU A 106 -11.15 1.28 -24.49
N ARG A 107 -11.41 2.39 -23.78
CA ARG A 107 -11.94 3.63 -24.38
C ARG A 107 -10.98 4.26 -25.39
N ILE A 108 -9.68 4.25 -25.11
CA ILE A 108 -8.66 4.74 -26.05
C ILE A 108 -8.63 3.83 -27.29
N SER A 109 -8.67 2.52 -27.10
CA SER A 109 -8.66 1.55 -28.20
C SER A 109 -9.89 1.69 -29.10
N SER A 110 -11.08 1.86 -28.51
CA SER A 110 -12.32 2.09 -29.27
C SER A 110 -12.29 3.43 -30.02
N ALA A 111 -11.82 4.51 -29.38
CA ALA A 111 -11.66 5.81 -30.01
C ALA A 111 -10.67 5.78 -31.19
N LEU A 112 -9.53 5.09 -31.04
CA LEU A 112 -8.58 4.91 -32.13
C LEU A 112 -9.16 4.09 -33.29
N SER A 113 -9.95 3.07 -33.00
CA SER A 113 -10.65 2.30 -34.03
C SER A 113 -11.68 3.14 -34.78
N ALA A 114 -12.48 3.94 -34.06
CA ALA A 114 -13.45 4.86 -34.66
C ALA A 114 -12.75 5.90 -35.56
N PHE A 115 -11.70 6.55 -35.05
CA PHE A 115 -10.91 7.53 -35.80
C PHE A 115 -10.33 6.94 -37.10
N ARG A 116 -9.78 5.72 -37.06
CA ARG A 116 -9.31 5.02 -38.26
C ARG A 116 -10.44 4.70 -39.24
N GLY A 117 -11.65 4.45 -38.74
CA GLY A 117 -12.84 4.28 -39.56
C GLY A 117 -13.23 5.57 -40.29
N GLU A 118 -13.29 6.68 -39.55
CA GLU A 118 -13.56 8.01 -40.09
C GLU A 118 -12.51 8.44 -41.12
N GLU A 119 -11.22 8.20 -40.85
CA GLU A 119 -10.14 8.51 -41.79
C GLU A 119 -10.30 7.76 -43.13
N LYS A 120 -10.70 6.47 -43.07
CA LYS A 120 -10.97 5.67 -44.28
C LYS A 120 -12.18 6.20 -45.04
N LEU A 121 -13.25 6.58 -44.35
CA LEU A 121 -14.45 7.16 -44.99
C LEU A 121 -14.12 8.51 -45.64
N GLU A 122 -13.38 9.37 -44.97
CA GLU A 122 -12.95 10.66 -45.52
C GLU A 122 -12.04 10.48 -46.75
N ALA A 123 -11.15 9.48 -46.73
CA ALA A 123 -10.34 9.12 -47.89
C ALA A 123 -11.20 8.62 -49.08
N GLN A 124 -12.28 7.87 -48.82
CA GLN A 124 -13.22 7.45 -49.86
C GLN A 124 -13.98 8.66 -50.44
N HIS A 125 -14.52 9.53 -49.59
CA HIS A 125 -15.19 10.74 -50.03
C HIS A 125 -14.28 11.68 -50.83
N ARG A 126 -13.00 11.80 -50.46
CA ARG A 126 -12.01 12.55 -51.28
C ARG A 126 -11.86 11.96 -52.68
N ARG A 127 -11.81 10.64 -52.81
CA ARG A 127 -11.73 9.96 -54.11
C ARG A 127 -12.99 10.15 -54.94
N GLU A 128 -14.17 10.08 -54.32
CA GLU A 128 -15.46 10.37 -54.98
C GLU A 128 -15.50 11.80 -55.50
N ARG A 129 -15.22 12.78 -54.64
CA ARG A 129 -15.13 14.20 -55.03
C ARG A 129 -14.14 14.43 -56.17
N GLN A 130 -12.99 13.74 -56.16
CA GLN A 130 -12.01 13.85 -57.24
C GLN A 130 -12.54 13.29 -58.57
N ARG A 131 -13.32 12.21 -58.54
CA ARG A 131 -13.98 11.68 -59.75
C ARG A 131 -15.04 12.64 -60.27
N ASP A 132 -15.87 13.19 -59.39
CA ASP A 132 -16.90 14.17 -59.76
C ASP A 132 -16.27 15.40 -60.41
N VAL A 133 -15.17 15.91 -59.85
CA VAL A 133 -14.41 17.02 -60.44
C VAL A 133 -13.88 16.65 -61.83
N GLN A 134 -13.32 15.45 -62.01
CA GLN A 134 -12.84 15.00 -63.33
C GLN A 134 -13.97 14.90 -64.36
N ASP A 135 -15.14 14.41 -63.95
CA ASP A 135 -16.29 14.28 -64.85
C ASP A 135 -16.87 15.64 -65.22
N ILE A 136 -16.92 16.59 -64.29
CA ILE A 136 -17.28 18.00 -64.57
C ILE A 136 -16.29 18.62 -65.57
N VAL A 137 -14.98 18.42 -65.37
CA VAL A 137 -13.95 18.93 -66.31
C VAL A 137 -14.16 18.38 -67.72
N ARG A 138 -14.41 17.07 -67.86
CA ARG A 138 -14.72 16.45 -69.17
C ARG A 138 -15.99 17.03 -69.81
N GLN A 139 -17.02 17.31 -69.01
CA GLN A 139 -18.25 17.94 -69.51
C GLN A 139 -17.98 19.36 -70.00
N ILE A 140 -17.17 20.14 -69.28
CA ILE A 140 -16.76 21.49 -69.69
C ILE A 140 -16.00 21.41 -71.02
N GLU A 141 -14.98 20.55 -71.14
CA GLU A 141 -14.22 20.37 -72.39
C GLU A 141 -15.13 19.98 -73.57
N LYS A 142 -16.09 19.07 -73.35
CA LYS A 142 -17.08 18.70 -74.37
C LYS A 142 -17.93 19.90 -74.79
N LYS A 143 -18.41 20.69 -73.83
CA LYS A 143 -19.21 21.90 -74.10
C LYS A 143 -18.41 23.00 -74.79
N GLU A 144 -17.14 23.16 -74.46
CA GLU A 144 -16.25 24.08 -75.18
C GLU A 144 -16.03 23.64 -76.63
N LEU A 145 -15.89 22.35 -76.90
CA LEU A 145 -15.81 21.82 -78.27
C LEU A 145 -17.10 22.02 -79.06
N GLU A 146 -18.27 21.80 -78.45
CA GLU A 146 -19.59 22.11 -79.04
C GLU A 146 -19.70 23.60 -79.36
N LEU A 147 -19.36 24.48 -78.41
CA LEU A 147 -19.37 25.94 -78.60
C LEU A 147 -18.45 26.40 -79.73
N ARG A 148 -17.25 25.81 -79.85
CA ARG A 148 -16.32 26.10 -80.97
C ARG A 148 -16.93 25.73 -82.32
N ARG A 149 -17.61 24.59 -82.42
CA ARG A 149 -18.29 24.15 -83.66
C ARG A 149 -19.43 25.09 -84.04
N GLU A 150 -20.27 25.45 -83.07
CA GLU A 150 -21.38 26.39 -83.27
C GLU A 150 -20.88 27.78 -83.68
N THR A 151 -19.78 28.24 -83.09
CA THR A 151 -19.15 29.52 -83.46
C THR A 151 -18.65 29.50 -84.90
N MET A 152 -17.98 28.43 -85.33
CA MET A 152 -17.53 28.27 -86.72
C MET A 152 -18.70 28.23 -87.72
N GLU A 153 -19.79 27.55 -87.37
CA GLU A 153 -20.98 27.49 -88.22
C GLU A 153 -21.69 28.84 -88.29
N ARG A 154 -21.82 29.54 -87.16
CA ARG A 154 -22.33 30.92 -87.11
C ARG A 154 -21.52 31.84 -88.01
N ASP A 155 -20.18 31.76 -87.95
CA ASP A 155 -19.29 32.57 -88.79
C ASP A 155 -19.46 32.24 -90.28
N ARG A 156 -19.62 30.96 -90.62
CA ARG A 156 -19.92 30.51 -92.00
C ARG A 156 -21.25 31.06 -92.50
N LEU A 157 -22.33 30.90 -91.72
CA LEU A 157 -23.66 31.43 -92.04
C LEU A 157 -23.64 32.95 -92.17
N SER A 158 -22.92 33.66 -91.29
CA SER A 158 -22.74 35.11 -91.33
C SER A 158 -22.03 35.57 -92.62
N LYS A 159 -20.98 34.85 -93.06
CA LYS A 159 -20.31 35.10 -94.35
C LYS A 159 -21.25 34.89 -95.54
N MET A 160 -22.11 33.86 -95.52
CA MET A 160 -23.10 33.63 -96.58
C MET A 160 -24.18 34.72 -96.59
N LEU A 161 -24.72 35.11 -95.43
CA LEU A 161 -25.69 36.19 -95.31
C LEU A 161 -25.15 37.51 -95.86
N LYS A 162 -23.88 37.84 -95.59
CA LYS A 162 -23.20 39.02 -96.15
C LYS A 162 -23.09 38.97 -97.68
N LYS A 163 -22.99 37.79 -98.28
CA LYS A 163 -22.98 37.62 -99.75
C LYS A 163 -24.37 37.78 -100.37
N VAL A 164 -25.42 37.36 -99.67
CA VAL A 164 -26.83 37.50 -100.13
C VAL A 164 -27.35 38.94 -100.01
N LYS A 165 -26.82 39.72 -99.05
CA LYS A 165 -27.19 41.13 -98.86
C LYS A 165 -26.45 42.12 -99.79
N LYS A 166 -25.48 41.65 -100.57
CA LYS A 166 -24.81 42.44 -101.62
C LYS A 166 -25.46 42.14 -102.96
#